data_AF-A0A5J5HPL0-F1
#
_entry.id   AF-A0A5J5HPL0-F1
#
_cell.length_a   1.000
_cell.length_b   1.000
_cell.length_c   1.000
_cell.angle_alpha   90.00
_cell.angle_beta   90.00
_cell.angle_gamma   90.00
#
_symmetry.space_group_name_H-M   'P 1'
#
loop_
_entity.id
_entity.type
_entity.pdbx_description
1 polymer ?
#
loop_
_entity_poly.entity_id
_entity_poly.type
_entity_poly.pdbx_seq_one_letter_code
_entity_poly.pdbx_strand_id
1 'polypeptide(L)' 'MNKGKENNFKPVNKIYDSSDYEKNNQESKGLADTHEQVSDSYMVGDMMTHDPSNQDKG' A
#
# COMPACT_ATOMS: atom_id res chain seq x y z
N MET A 1 -33.63 -11.96 -16.95
CA MET A 1 -33.30 -10.62 -16.43
C MET A 1 -32.01 -10.73 -15.63
N ASN A 2 -30.88 -10.26 -16.16
CA ASN A 2 -29.60 -10.27 -15.43
C ASN A 2 -29.53 -8.97 -14.61
N LYS A 3 -29.67 -9.05 -13.29
CA LYS A 3 -29.61 -7.88 -12.40
C LYS A 3 -28.12 -7.51 -12.27
N GLY A 4 -27.67 -6.55 -13.08
CA GLY A 4 -26.31 -6.02 -13.00
C GLY A 4 -26.06 -5.53 -11.58
N LYS A 5 -25.04 -6.08 -10.92
CA LYS A 5 -24.64 -5.65 -9.58
C LYS A 5 -24.12 -4.22 -9.71
N GLU A 6 -24.88 -3.26 -9.21
CA GLU A 6 -24.42 -1.88 -9.11
C GLU A 6 -23.23 -1.83 -8.16
N ASN A 7 -22.04 -1.58 -8.71
CA ASN A 7 -20.80 -1.43 -7.95
C ASN A 7 -20.90 -0.13 -7.14
N ASN A 8 -21.44 -0.24 -5.93
CA ASN A 8 -21.51 0.85 -4.95
C ASN A 8 -20.12 1.06 -4.36
N PHE A 9 -19.21 1.67 -5.15
CA PHE A 9 -17.93 2.14 -4.62
C PHE A 9 -18.21 3.20 -3.56
N LYS A 10 -17.97 2.84 -2.30
CA LYS A 10 -18.04 3.78 -1.18
C LYS A 10 -16.62 4.26 -0.90
N PRO A 11 -16.33 5.56 -1.04
CA PRO A 11 -15.06 6.10 -0.61
C PRO A 11 -14.90 5.87 0.90
N VAL A 12 -13.71 5.39 1.28
CA VAL A 12 -13.39 5.09 2.67
C VAL A 12 -13.07 6.40 3.39
N ASN A 13 -13.99 6.87 4.23
CA ASN A 13 -13.79 8.05 5.09
C ASN A 13 -13.04 7.68 6.38
N LYS A 14 -11.86 7.07 6.24
CA LYS A 14 -11.04 6.63 7.35
C LYS A 14 -9.58 6.93 7.05
N ILE A 15 -8.86 7.42 8.06
CA ILE A 15 -7.41 7.59 8.00
C ILE A 15 -6.76 6.26 8.41
N TYR A 16 -5.68 5.89 7.72
CA TYR A 16 -4.89 4.71 8.06
C TYR A 16 -4.47 4.71 9.54
N ASP A 17 -4.54 3.52 10.17
CA ASP A 17 -4.05 3.24 11.50
C ASP A 17 -3.24 1.93 11.47
N SER A 18 -2.18 1.81 12.26
CA SER A 18 -1.30 0.63 12.23
C SER A 18 -2.02 -0.68 12.57
N SER A 19 -3.09 -0.63 13.37
CA SER A 19 -3.94 -1.79 13.66
C SER A 19 -4.71 -2.30 12.44
N ASP A 20 -4.70 -1.58 11.32
CA ASP A 20 -5.38 -2.00 10.08
C ASP A 20 -4.72 -3.21 9.42
N TYR A 21 -3.43 -3.44 9.66
CA TYR A 21 -2.75 -4.68 9.26
C TYR A 21 -3.35 -5.93 9.92
N GLU A 22 -3.96 -5.79 11.09
CA GLU A 22 -4.51 -6.91 11.87
C GLU A 22 -6.01 -7.12 11.62
N LYS A 23 -6.68 -6.18 10.92
CA LYS A 23 -8.13 -6.21 10.72
C LYS A 23 -8.54 -6.99 9.47
N ASN A 24 -9.62 -7.74 9.59
CA ASN A 24 -10.10 -8.62 8.51
C ASN A 24 -11.11 -7.99 7.55
N ASN A 25 -11.53 -6.73 7.77
CA ASN A 25 -12.48 -6.05 6.88
C ASN A 25 -11.78 -5.45 5.65
N GLN A 26 -12.52 -5.35 4.55
CA GLN A 26 -11.98 -4.94 3.25
C GLN A 26 -11.40 -3.52 3.26
N GLU A 27 -12.01 -2.60 4.02
CA GLU A 27 -11.53 -1.22 4.11
C GLU A 27 -10.14 -1.15 4.76
N SER A 28 -9.94 -1.90 5.84
CA SER A 28 -8.66 -1.93 6.57
C SER A 28 -7.57 -2.61 5.75
N LYS A 29 -7.91 -3.69 5.02
CA LYS A 29 -6.98 -4.33 4.08
C LYS A 29 -6.54 -3.38 2.98
N GLY A 30 -7.46 -2.66 2.33
CA GLY A 30 -7.11 -1.70 1.28
C GLY A 30 -6.24 -0.53 1.78
N LEU A 31 -6.49 -0.06 3.01
CA LEU A 31 -5.65 0.96 3.65
C LEU A 31 -4.23 0.43 3.95
N ALA A 32 -4.13 -0.78 4.48
CA ALA A 32 -2.86 -1.45 4.75
C ALA A 32 -2.05 -1.72 3.48
N ASP A 33 -2.68 -2.26 2.43
CA ASP A 33 -2.04 -2.54 1.13
C ASP A 33 -1.48 -1.26 0.50
N THR A 34 -2.22 -0.14 0.57
CA THR A 34 -1.76 1.15 0.06
C THR A 34 -0.56 1.66 0.86
N HIS A 35 -0.59 1.49 2.19
CA HIS A 35 0.52 1.89 3.06
C HIS A 35 1.80 1.08 2.79
N GLU A 36 1.66 -0.23 2.54
CA GLU A 36 2.77 -1.10 2.14
C GLU A 36 3.35 -0.69 0.78
N GLN A 37 2.51 -0.54 -0.25
CA GLN A 37 2.97 -0.11 -1.59
C GLN A 37 3.69 1.24 -1.59
N VAL A 38 3.22 2.20 -0.80
CA VAL A 38 3.88 3.50 -0.64
C VAL A 38 5.25 3.34 0.03
N SER A 39 5.32 2.54 1.11
CA SER A 39 6.57 2.28 1.83
C SER A 39 7.60 1.58 0.94
N ASP A 40 7.17 0.56 0.20
CA ASP A 40 7.99 -0.15 -0.77
C ASP A 40 8.49 0.79 -1.86
N SER A 41 7.66 1.72 -2.34
CA SER A 41 8.08 2.70 -3.36
C SER A 41 9.19 3.61 -2.85
N TYR A 42 9.16 4.03 -1.58
CA TYR A 42 10.24 4.81 -0.97
C TYR A 42 11.51 3.99 -0.79
N MET A 43 11.39 2.75 -0.32
CA MET A 43 12.52 1.85 -0.17
C MET A 43 13.15 1.50 -1.52
N VAL A 44 12.35 1.16 -2.54
CA VAL A 44 12.80 0.88 -3.91
C VAL A 44 13.45 2.11 -4.55
N GLY A 45 12.89 3.29 -4.32
CA GLY A 45 13.53 4.56 -4.71
C GLY A 45 14.92 4.70 -4.10
N ASP A 46 15.07 4.43 -2.80
CA ASP A 46 16.35 4.47 -2.09
C ASP A 46 17.35 3.42 -2.63
N MET A 47 16.88 2.20 -2.92
CA MET A 47 17.66 1.13 -3.54
C MET A 47 18.18 1.51 -4.94
N MET A 48 17.40 2.23 -5.75
CA MET A 48 17.82 2.70 -7.07
C MET A 48 18.77 3.91 -7.00
N THR A 49 18.77 4.67 -5.90
CA THR A 49 19.76 5.73 -5.65
C THR A 49 21.08 5.21 -5.08
N HIS A 50 21.12 3.95 -4.63
CA HIS A 50 22.36 3.24 -4.33
C HIS A 50 23.03 2.81 -5.65
N ASP A 51 23.73 3.74 -6.28
CA ASP A 51 24.67 3.40 -7.35
C ASP A 51 25.73 2.43 -6.78
N PRO A 52 25.81 1.18 -7.28
CA PRO A 52 26.81 0.22 -6.83
C PRO A 52 28.26 0.66 -7.13
N SER A 53 28.47 1.74 -7.88
CA SER A 53 29.79 2.35 -8.10
C SER A 53 30.38 3.06 -6.87
N ASN A 54 29.57 3.32 -5.83
CA ASN A 54 30.00 4.07 -4.64
C ASN A 54 30.02 3.22 -3.34
N GLN A 55 29.90 1.90 -3.45
CA GLN A 55 30.17 1.00 -2.31
C GLN A 55 31.70 0.83 -2.18
N ASP A 56 32.27 1.63 -1.29
CA ASP A 56 33.67 1.55 -0.88
C ASP A 56 34.01 0.11 -0.45
N LYS A 57 35.11 -0.40 -1.00
CA LYS A 57 35.66 -1.70 -0.67
C LYS A 57 36.43 -1.58 0.64
N GLY A 58 35.74 -1.82 1.74
CA GLY A 58 36.34 -2.08 3.06
C GLY A 58 36.32 -3.56 3.39
#